data_AF-A0A5Q2REC7-F1
#
_entry.id   AF-A0A5Q2REC7-F1
#
_cell.length_a   1.000
_cell.length_b   1.000
_cell.length_c   1.000
_cell.angle_alpha   90.00
_cell.angle_beta   90.00
_cell.angle_gamma   90.00
#
_symmetry.space_group_name_H-M   'P 1'
#
loop_
_entity.id
_entity.type
_entity.pdbx_description
1 polymer ?
#
loop_
_entity_poly.entity_id
_entity_poly.type
_entity_poly.pdbx_seq_one_letter_code
_entity_poly.pdbx_strand_id
1 'polypeptide(L)'
;MPVAPEAPRRVGHRLLLLLLAVALVAAACGGADAGPNAASTTSTTDAPATTDTVASSTTSESTTSTTEATTTTSAPEEVDSGLPLLPTTTTAPPNPPVDPPLPPPVPGPPPGRNSVFVLGDSVFLGTTSSIPSALPEWLVTYDAVGSRRLAQGIDVLAMRRGEIGEAVVVHLGNNYIEGERGDYASQIDEAMTVLADVPRVVWVTVSEVSDSRRQINVAIRDAAARWPNMRVADWAPVIAAEPGLAWDGMHLTPEGRRRIAELIAQTLGPVVAP
;
A
#
# COMPACT_ATOMS: atom_id res chain seq x y z
N MET A 1 -70.39 -6.09 -2.19
CA MET A 1 -69.10 -6.35 -1.52
C MET A 1 -68.17 -7.01 -2.53
N PRO A 2 -67.03 -6.41 -2.87
CA PRO A 2 -66.18 -6.86 -3.97
C PRO A 2 -65.30 -8.05 -3.56
N VAL A 3 -65.06 -8.94 -4.52
CA VAL A 3 -64.18 -10.10 -4.44
C VAL A 3 -62.72 -9.62 -4.56
N ALA A 4 -61.87 -10.02 -3.62
CA ALA A 4 -60.44 -9.74 -3.66
C ALA A 4 -59.72 -10.72 -4.62
N PRO A 5 -58.70 -10.28 -5.39
CA PRO A 5 -57.90 -11.16 -6.22
C PRO A 5 -56.72 -11.80 -5.46
N GLU A 6 -56.35 -12.99 -5.91
CA GLU A 6 -55.35 -13.90 -5.32
C GLU A 6 -54.00 -13.89 -6.06
N ALA A 7 -52.90 -13.75 -5.28
CA ALA A 7 -51.51 -14.29 -5.40
C ALA A 7 -50.59 -13.83 -6.59
N PRO A 8 -49.21 -13.87 -6.52
CA PRO A 8 -48.42 -15.05 -6.11
C PRO A 8 -47.10 -14.87 -5.31
N ARG A 9 -46.90 -15.86 -4.41
CA ARG A 9 -45.73 -16.74 -4.14
C ARG A 9 -44.30 -16.18 -4.14
N ARG A 10 -43.70 -16.15 -2.94
CA ARG A 10 -42.24 -16.05 -2.70
C ARG A 10 -41.54 -17.35 -3.10
N VAL A 11 -40.50 -17.23 -3.93
CA VAL A 11 -39.56 -18.31 -4.23
C VAL A 11 -38.45 -18.30 -3.18
N GLY A 12 -38.37 -19.37 -2.38
CA GLY A 12 -37.22 -19.64 -1.53
C GLY A 12 -36.23 -20.53 -2.30
N HIS A 13 -34.98 -20.10 -2.45
CA HIS A 13 -33.91 -20.97 -2.95
C HIS A 13 -33.16 -21.57 -1.77
N ARG A 14 -33.31 -22.88 -1.64
CA ARG A 14 -32.66 -23.75 -0.66
C ARG A 14 -31.21 -23.99 -1.09
N LEU A 15 -30.32 -23.89 -0.10
CA LEU A 15 -28.95 -24.38 -0.11
C LEU A 15 -28.92 -25.89 -0.38
N LEU A 16 -28.09 -26.36 -1.31
CA LEU A 16 -27.74 -27.79 -1.44
C LEU A 16 -26.28 -27.96 -1.84
N LEU A 17 -25.49 -28.48 -0.88
CA LEU A 17 -24.16 -29.05 -1.07
C LEU A 17 -24.29 -30.48 -1.61
N LEU A 18 -23.41 -30.89 -2.53
CA LEU A 18 -23.11 -32.31 -2.79
C LEU A 18 -21.69 -32.44 -3.37
N LEU A 19 -20.85 -33.17 -2.62
CA LEU A 19 -19.53 -33.70 -2.98
C LEU A 19 -19.69 -35.11 -3.55
N LEU A 20 -18.87 -35.50 -4.55
CA LEU A 20 -18.15 -36.78 -4.57
C LEU A 20 -17.07 -36.84 -5.68
N ALA A 21 -15.93 -37.46 -5.34
CA ALA A 21 -14.76 -37.81 -6.17
C ALA A 21 -14.97 -39.18 -6.90
N VAL A 22 -14.14 -39.73 -7.81
CA VAL A 22 -12.69 -40.05 -7.83
C VAL A 22 -12.23 -40.53 -9.24
N ALA A 23 -10.97 -40.20 -9.55
CA ALA A 23 -9.90 -40.70 -10.44
C ALA A 23 -10.04 -41.84 -11.49
N LEU A 24 -9.21 -41.72 -12.55
CA LEU A 24 -8.46 -42.83 -13.17
C LEU A 24 -7.03 -42.38 -13.55
N VAL A 25 -6.04 -43.22 -13.19
CA VAL A 25 -4.59 -43.11 -13.49
C VAL A 25 -4.25 -44.14 -14.58
N ALA A 26 -3.33 -43.81 -15.49
CA ALA A 26 -2.55 -44.79 -16.23
C ALA A 26 -1.10 -44.29 -16.41
N ALA A 27 -0.16 -45.12 -15.97
CA ALA A 27 1.28 -44.95 -16.04
C ALA A 27 1.83 -45.49 -17.38
N ALA A 28 2.93 -44.90 -17.86
CA ALA A 28 3.86 -45.56 -18.76
C ALA A 28 5.31 -45.25 -18.32
N CYS A 29 6.05 -46.32 -18.02
CA CYS A 29 7.48 -46.33 -17.69
C CYS A 29 8.29 -46.81 -18.90
N GLY A 30 9.56 -46.40 -18.95
CA GLY A 30 10.64 -47.00 -19.77
C GLY A 30 11.30 -45.97 -20.70
N GLY A 31 12.61 -45.75 -20.72
CA GLY A 31 13.74 -46.37 -20.02
C GLY A 31 15.00 -45.54 -20.32
N ALA A 32 16.03 -45.70 -19.49
CA ALA A 32 17.37 -45.16 -19.70
C ALA A 32 18.24 -46.18 -20.44
N ASP A 33 19.12 -45.74 -21.34
CA ASP A 33 20.47 -46.30 -21.48
C ASP A 33 21.42 -45.39 -22.29
N ALA A 34 22.70 -45.48 -21.92
CA ALA A 34 23.84 -44.65 -22.29
C ALA A 34 24.32 -44.83 -23.76
N GLY A 35 24.83 -43.77 -24.42
CA GLY A 35 26.28 -43.57 -24.60
C GLY A 35 26.69 -43.57 -26.09
N PRO A 36 27.97 -43.28 -26.45
CA PRO A 36 28.40 -41.92 -26.86
C PRO A 36 29.11 -41.82 -28.23
N ASN A 37 29.50 -40.58 -28.59
CA ASN A 37 30.81 -40.16 -29.14
C ASN A 37 30.83 -39.47 -30.53
N ALA A 38 31.37 -38.24 -30.56
CA ALA A 38 32.22 -37.60 -31.60
C ALA A 38 32.28 -36.08 -31.30
N ALA A 39 33.27 -35.59 -30.54
CA ALA A 39 34.64 -35.28 -30.94
C ALA A 39 34.79 -33.94 -31.70
N SER A 40 35.39 -32.96 -31.02
CA SER A 40 36.36 -31.96 -31.52
C SER A 40 36.97 -31.26 -30.27
N THR A 41 38.08 -31.75 -29.67
CA THR A 41 39.50 -31.30 -29.82
C THR A 41 39.68 -29.78 -29.70
N THR A 42 40.36 -29.20 -28.70
CA THR A 42 41.77 -29.34 -28.26
C THR A 42 41.93 -28.74 -26.82
N SER A 43 42.44 -29.43 -25.78
CA SER A 43 43.85 -29.57 -25.28
C SER A 43 44.63 -28.24 -25.09
N THR A 44 45.39 -27.92 -24.03
CA THR A 44 45.97 -28.66 -22.86
C THR A 44 46.73 -27.64 -21.96
N THR A 45 46.44 -27.59 -20.64
CA THR A 45 47.35 -27.91 -19.49
C THR A 45 48.19 -26.75 -18.92
N ASP A 46 48.01 -26.40 -17.64
CA ASP A 46 48.83 -26.98 -16.55
C ASP A 46 48.27 -26.67 -15.14
N ALA A 47 48.22 -27.70 -14.32
CA ALA A 47 48.19 -27.65 -12.86
C ALA A 47 49.24 -28.68 -12.42
N PRO A 48 49.95 -28.50 -11.30
CA PRO A 48 49.52 -29.21 -10.08
C PRO A 48 49.88 -28.38 -8.82
N ALA A 49 49.66 -28.73 -7.56
CA ALA A 49 49.19 -29.93 -6.88
C ALA A 49 48.82 -29.53 -5.43
N THR A 50 47.73 -30.11 -4.92
CA THR A 50 47.58 -30.81 -3.62
C THR A 50 48.34 -30.35 -2.37
N THR A 51 47.61 -30.14 -1.26
CA THR A 51 47.54 -31.00 -0.04
C THR A 51 46.77 -30.23 1.05
N ASP A 52 45.62 -30.71 1.49
CA ASP A 52 45.38 -31.65 2.60
C ASP A 52 45.58 -31.06 4.01
N THR A 53 44.67 -31.50 4.89
CA THR A 53 44.84 -31.71 6.34
C THR A 53 44.02 -30.83 7.31
N VAL A 54 42.91 -31.46 7.72
CA VAL A 54 42.46 -31.77 9.10
C VAL A 54 42.18 -30.65 10.11
N ALA A 55 40.99 -30.81 10.70
CA ALA A 55 40.45 -30.29 11.95
C ALA A 55 41.46 -29.90 13.04
N SER A 56 41.13 -28.84 13.78
CA SER A 56 41.30 -28.87 15.24
C SER A 56 40.38 -27.87 15.94
N SER A 57 39.50 -28.44 16.74
CA SER A 57 38.79 -27.84 17.87
C SER A 57 39.72 -27.71 19.09
N THR A 58 39.62 -26.60 19.80
CA THR A 58 40.12 -26.36 21.17
C THR A 58 39.36 -25.14 21.68
N THR A 59 38.39 -25.26 22.59
CA THR A 59 38.50 -25.45 24.06
C THR A 59 39.22 -24.30 24.77
N SER A 60 38.47 -23.56 25.57
CA SER A 60 38.94 -23.03 26.86
C SER A 60 37.75 -22.97 27.81
N GLU A 61 37.80 -23.86 28.79
CA GLU A 61 37.02 -23.85 30.02
C GLU A 61 37.37 -22.61 30.86
N SER A 62 36.39 -22.07 31.58
CA SER A 62 36.63 -21.55 32.93
C SER A 62 35.45 -21.93 33.82
N THR A 63 35.83 -22.53 34.93
CA THR A 63 35.09 -23.28 35.93
C THR A 63 34.12 -22.46 36.79
N THR A 64 32.91 -23.01 36.92
CA THR A 64 32.15 -23.32 38.15
C THR A 64 32.52 -22.63 39.47
N SER A 65 31.50 -22.09 40.13
CA SER A 65 31.27 -22.45 41.53
C SER A 65 29.77 -22.57 41.85
N THR A 66 29.47 -23.70 42.45
CA THR A 66 28.18 -24.28 42.85
C THR A 66 27.71 -23.72 44.20
N THR A 67 26.40 -23.57 44.42
CA THR A 67 25.77 -23.86 45.72
C THR A 67 24.35 -24.40 45.50
N GLU A 68 24.31 -25.72 45.65
CA GLU A 68 23.31 -26.69 46.10
C GLU A 68 21.83 -26.35 46.37
N ALA A 69 21.04 -27.40 46.15
CA ALA A 69 19.59 -27.50 46.07
C ALA A 69 18.90 -27.71 47.42
N THR A 70 17.57 -27.53 47.43
CA THR A 70 16.68 -28.47 48.16
C THR A 70 15.35 -28.62 47.42
N THR A 71 15.04 -29.87 47.09
CA THR A 71 13.81 -30.42 46.51
C THR A 71 12.71 -30.60 47.56
N THR A 72 11.43 -30.48 47.18
CA THR A 72 10.24 -31.25 47.67
C THR A 72 9.03 -30.79 46.82
N THR A 73 8.54 -31.54 45.84
CA THR A 73 7.48 -32.58 45.89
C THR A 73 6.11 -32.09 46.38
N SER A 74 5.12 -32.17 45.47
CA SER A 74 3.69 -32.55 45.67
C SER A 74 2.68 -31.62 44.95
N ALA A 75 2.07 -32.17 43.89
CA ALA A 75 0.64 -32.06 43.61
C ALA A 75 -0.02 -33.35 44.16
N PRO A 76 -1.35 -33.46 44.41
CA PRO A 76 -2.47 -32.65 43.91
C PRO A 76 -3.50 -32.24 45.00
N GLU A 77 -4.46 -31.35 44.68
CA GLU A 77 -5.86 -31.45 45.15
C GLU A 77 -6.75 -30.35 44.53
N GLU A 78 -7.89 -30.77 44.00
CA GLU A 78 -9.00 -29.91 43.63
C GLU A 78 -9.68 -29.35 44.87
N VAL A 79 -10.02 -28.05 44.86
CA VAL A 79 -11.04 -27.50 45.77
C VAL A 79 -11.98 -26.61 44.95
N ASP A 80 -13.14 -27.20 44.69
CA ASP A 80 -14.43 -26.57 44.46
C ASP A 80 -14.67 -25.43 45.44
N SER A 81 -15.00 -24.25 44.93
CA SER A 81 -15.65 -23.18 45.68
C SER A 81 -16.47 -22.34 44.72
N GLY A 82 -17.68 -22.83 44.45
CA GLY A 82 -18.74 -22.05 43.85
C GLY A 82 -18.96 -20.71 44.56
N LEU A 83 -18.94 -19.64 43.78
CA LEU A 83 -19.51 -18.35 44.14
C LEU A 83 -20.65 -18.03 43.16
N PRO A 84 -21.82 -17.59 43.64
CA PRO A 84 -22.99 -17.39 42.79
C PRO A 84 -22.81 -16.20 41.83
N LEU A 85 -23.07 -16.45 40.55
CA LEU A 85 -23.20 -15.42 39.51
C LEU A 85 -24.43 -14.54 39.82
N LEU A 86 -24.21 -13.36 40.39
CA LEU A 86 -25.23 -12.30 40.41
C LEU A 86 -25.41 -11.76 38.99
N PRO A 87 -26.64 -11.65 38.45
CA PRO A 87 -26.85 -11.02 37.16
C PRO A 87 -26.59 -9.52 37.28
N THR A 88 -25.48 -9.06 36.70
CA THR A 88 -25.24 -7.63 36.50
C THR A 88 -26.05 -7.20 35.28
N THR A 89 -27.25 -6.69 35.49
CA THR A 89 -27.99 -5.98 34.45
C THR A 89 -27.27 -4.64 34.21
N THR A 90 -26.31 -4.64 33.28
CA THR A 90 -25.74 -3.41 32.72
C THR A 90 -26.83 -2.77 31.85
N THR A 91 -27.45 -1.72 32.36
CA THR A 91 -28.27 -0.81 31.55
C THR A 91 -27.31 0.05 30.74
N ALA A 92 -27.27 -0.18 29.43
CA ALA A 92 -26.53 0.68 28.51
C ALA A 92 -27.05 2.12 28.60
N PRO A 93 -26.17 3.15 28.63
CA PRO A 93 -26.60 4.54 28.57
C PRO A 93 -27.35 4.82 27.25
N PRO A 94 -28.34 5.72 27.25
CA PRO A 94 -29.05 6.09 26.03
C PRO A 94 -28.06 6.69 25.02
N ASN A 95 -28.14 6.23 23.77
CA ASN A 95 -27.35 6.78 22.66
C ASN A 95 -27.52 8.30 22.61
N PRO A 96 -26.44 9.08 22.39
CA PRO A 96 -26.57 10.50 22.10
C PRO A 96 -27.43 10.69 20.84
N PRO A 97 -28.14 11.83 20.71
CA PRO A 97 -28.89 12.12 19.50
C PRO A 97 -27.96 12.03 18.29
N VAL A 98 -28.35 11.22 17.32
CA VAL A 98 -27.67 11.11 16.04
C VAL A 98 -27.81 12.47 15.36
N ASP A 99 -26.70 13.19 15.20
CA ASP A 99 -26.68 14.40 14.39
C ASP A 99 -27.24 14.05 12.99
N PRO A 100 -28.13 14.87 12.42
CA PRO A 100 -28.61 14.62 11.08
C PRO A 100 -27.41 14.53 10.12
N PRO A 101 -27.43 13.61 9.14
CA PRO A 101 -26.35 13.47 8.19
C PRO A 101 -26.08 14.83 7.54
N LEU A 102 -24.80 15.24 7.54
CA LEU A 102 -24.37 16.44 6.84
C LEU A 102 -24.90 16.39 5.40
N PRO A 103 -25.45 17.50 4.88
CA PRO A 103 -25.86 17.54 3.48
C PRO A 103 -24.68 17.15 2.59
N PRO A 104 -24.93 16.45 1.47
CA PRO A 104 -23.86 16.13 0.53
C PRO A 104 -23.13 17.42 0.15
N PRO A 105 -21.80 17.40 0.03
CA PRO A 105 -21.05 18.57 -0.41
C PRO A 105 -21.66 19.07 -1.71
N VAL A 106 -21.97 20.37 -1.75
CA VAL A 106 -22.47 21.03 -2.96
C VAL A 106 -21.43 20.78 -4.05
N PRO A 107 -21.82 20.26 -5.23
CA PRO A 107 -20.89 20.10 -6.34
C PRO A 107 -20.22 21.44 -6.61
N GLY A 108 -18.88 21.46 -6.57
CA GLY A 108 -18.12 22.61 -7.02
C GLY A 108 -18.45 22.96 -8.47
N PRO A 109 -18.07 24.15 -8.95
CA PRO A 109 -18.18 24.46 -10.37
C PRO A 109 -17.56 23.33 -11.21
N PRO A 110 -18.12 23.01 -12.39
CA PRO A 110 -17.55 21.99 -13.27
C PRO A 110 -16.07 22.30 -13.46
N PRO A 111 -15.19 21.29 -13.46
CA PRO A 111 -13.77 21.51 -13.42
C PRO A 111 -13.36 22.41 -14.59
N GLY A 112 -13.14 23.68 -14.24
CA GLY A 112 -12.91 24.72 -15.21
C GLY A 112 -11.49 24.63 -15.74
N ARG A 113 -11.22 25.41 -16.78
CA ARG A 113 -9.84 25.80 -17.10
C ARG A 113 -9.16 26.29 -15.82
N ASN A 114 -7.87 26.02 -15.68
CA ASN A 114 -7.07 26.47 -14.53
C ASN A 114 -7.49 25.83 -13.19
N SER A 115 -8.01 24.60 -13.19
CA SER A 115 -8.31 23.87 -11.96
C SER A 115 -7.34 22.70 -11.74
N VAL A 116 -6.95 22.49 -10.48
CA VAL A 116 -6.08 21.39 -10.06
C VAL A 116 -6.69 20.66 -8.87
N PHE A 117 -6.77 19.33 -8.98
CA PHE A 117 -7.18 18.48 -7.87
C PHE A 117 -5.94 17.88 -7.20
N VAL A 118 -5.77 18.10 -5.91
CA VAL A 118 -4.63 17.60 -5.15
C VAL A 118 -5.09 16.42 -4.29
N LEU A 119 -4.55 15.24 -4.58
CA LEU A 119 -4.81 14.00 -3.84
C LEU A 119 -3.58 13.59 -3.02
N GLY A 120 -3.76 13.40 -1.72
CA GLY A 120 -2.64 13.05 -0.84
C GLY A 120 -2.97 12.23 0.40
N ASP A 121 -1.91 11.91 1.14
CA ASP A 121 -1.92 11.23 2.44
C ASP A 121 -1.58 12.20 3.60
N SER A 122 -1.08 11.67 4.74
CA SER A 122 -0.72 12.48 5.91
C SER A 122 0.35 13.53 5.65
N VAL A 123 1.27 13.29 4.71
CA VAL A 123 2.31 14.26 4.36
C VAL A 123 1.67 15.48 3.69
N PHE A 124 0.76 15.24 2.75
CA PHE A 124 0.04 16.28 2.04
C PHE A 124 -1.06 16.94 2.88
N LEU A 125 -1.55 16.31 3.95
CA LEU A 125 -2.40 16.98 4.92
C LEU A 125 -1.66 18.18 5.56
N GLY A 126 -0.33 18.10 5.67
CA GLY A 126 0.52 19.20 6.14
C GLY A 126 0.64 20.39 5.16
N THR A 127 0.32 20.21 3.88
CA THR A 127 0.54 21.21 2.81
C THR A 127 -0.73 21.91 2.33
N THR A 128 -1.83 21.79 3.08
CA THR A 128 -3.15 22.37 2.76
C THR A 128 -3.14 23.89 2.58
N SER A 129 -2.18 24.61 3.17
CA SER A 129 -1.97 26.04 2.93
C SER A 129 -0.87 26.32 1.90
N SER A 130 0.23 25.56 1.91
CA SER A 130 1.41 25.83 1.09
C SER A 130 1.21 25.56 -0.39
N ILE A 131 0.51 24.48 -0.77
CA ILE A 131 0.26 24.17 -2.19
C ILE A 131 -0.66 25.22 -2.84
N PRO A 132 -1.83 25.58 -2.26
CA PRO A 132 -2.63 26.67 -2.82
C PRO A 132 -1.88 27.99 -2.91
N SER A 133 -1.04 28.32 -1.92
CA SER A 133 -0.24 29.55 -1.93
C SER A 133 0.81 29.57 -3.06
N ALA A 134 1.35 28.40 -3.44
CA ALA A 134 2.31 28.27 -4.53
C ALA A 134 1.65 28.22 -5.92
N LEU A 135 0.31 28.09 -5.99
CA LEU A 135 -0.46 27.98 -7.22
C LEU A 135 -1.53 29.08 -7.33
N PRO A 136 -1.15 30.38 -7.24
CA PRO A 136 -2.11 31.47 -7.11
C PRO A 136 -3.04 31.65 -8.33
N GLU A 137 -2.65 31.12 -9.50
CA GLU A 137 -3.44 31.17 -10.73
C GLU A 137 -4.35 29.95 -10.91
N TRP A 138 -4.18 28.91 -10.09
CA TRP A 138 -4.96 27.69 -10.14
C TRP A 138 -6.08 27.70 -9.09
N LEU A 139 -7.26 27.24 -9.50
CA LEU A 139 -8.31 26.86 -8.56
C LEU A 139 -7.97 25.48 -7.97
N VAL A 140 -7.54 25.44 -6.72
CA VAL A 140 -7.13 24.21 -6.04
C VAL A 140 -8.29 23.54 -5.31
N THR A 141 -8.66 22.34 -5.73
CA THR A 141 -9.47 21.40 -4.94
C THR A 141 -8.51 20.47 -4.19
N TYR A 142 -8.68 20.32 -2.88
CA TYR A 142 -7.73 19.62 -2.03
C TYR A 142 -8.37 18.43 -1.31
N ASP A 143 -7.76 17.26 -1.43
CA ASP A 143 -8.18 16.04 -0.76
C ASP A 143 -6.96 15.27 -0.24
N ALA A 144 -6.64 15.47 1.03
CA ALA A 144 -5.63 14.69 1.73
C ALA A 144 -6.18 14.20 3.07
N VAL A 145 -5.94 12.94 3.40
CA VAL A 145 -6.32 12.35 4.69
C VAL A 145 -5.21 11.46 5.22
N GLY A 146 -5.14 11.32 6.54
CA GLY A 146 -4.18 10.45 7.19
C GLY A 146 -4.27 9.00 6.69
N SER A 147 -3.12 8.33 6.63
CA SER A 147 -3.01 6.90 6.29
C SER A 147 -3.59 6.47 4.94
N ARG A 148 -3.94 7.41 4.04
CA ARG A 148 -4.45 7.08 2.71
C ARG A 148 -3.43 6.30 1.91
N ARG A 149 -3.92 5.27 1.22
CA ARG A 149 -3.17 4.40 0.31
C ARG A 149 -3.58 4.67 -1.14
N LEU A 150 -2.72 4.33 -2.10
CA LEU A 150 -3.04 4.52 -3.52
C LEU A 150 -4.28 3.72 -3.93
N ALA A 151 -4.45 2.50 -3.41
CA ALA A 151 -5.65 1.69 -3.61
C ALA A 151 -6.95 2.46 -3.29
N GLN A 152 -6.99 3.20 -2.18
CA GLN A 152 -8.14 4.05 -1.81
C GLN A 152 -8.19 5.34 -2.63
N GLY A 153 -7.01 5.89 -2.98
CA GLY A 153 -6.90 7.06 -3.83
C GLY A 153 -7.52 6.85 -5.22
N ILE A 154 -7.36 5.66 -5.81
CA ILE A 154 -8.00 5.30 -7.09
C ILE A 154 -9.52 5.43 -7.00
N ASP A 155 -10.13 4.96 -5.91
CA ASP A 155 -11.57 5.08 -5.71
C ASP A 155 -12.01 6.54 -5.57
N VAL A 156 -11.19 7.38 -4.90
CA VAL A 156 -11.43 8.82 -4.80
C VAL A 156 -11.34 9.49 -6.19
N LEU A 157 -10.32 9.18 -6.98
CA LEU A 157 -10.17 9.71 -8.34
C LEU A 157 -11.36 9.34 -9.22
N ALA A 158 -11.86 8.10 -9.13
CA ALA A 158 -13.00 7.65 -9.90
C ALA A 158 -14.31 8.31 -9.44
N MET A 159 -14.56 8.30 -8.13
CA MET A 159 -15.77 8.88 -7.53
C MET A 159 -15.86 10.40 -7.75
N ARG A 160 -14.73 11.10 -7.64
CA ARG A 160 -14.64 12.56 -7.76
C ARG A 160 -14.11 13.00 -9.12
N ARG A 161 -14.16 12.13 -10.14
CA ARG A 161 -13.70 12.47 -11.49
C ARG A 161 -14.36 13.74 -12.02
N GLY A 162 -15.64 13.95 -11.69
CA GLY A 162 -16.39 15.15 -12.05
C GLY A 162 -15.89 16.46 -11.42
N GLU A 163 -14.95 16.41 -10.47
CA GLU A 163 -14.31 17.59 -9.84
C GLU A 163 -12.88 17.82 -10.36
N ILE A 164 -12.37 16.91 -11.20
CA ILE A 164 -11.01 16.94 -11.72
C ILE A 164 -11.00 17.59 -13.11
N GLY A 165 -10.24 18.67 -13.26
CA GLY A 165 -10.17 19.43 -14.51
C GLY A 165 -8.87 19.30 -15.25
N GLU A 166 -8.17 20.41 -15.37
CA GLU A 166 -6.97 20.50 -16.19
C GLU A 166 -5.79 19.75 -15.59
N ALA A 167 -5.74 19.65 -14.26
CA ALA A 167 -4.63 19.01 -13.58
C ALA A 167 -5.02 18.18 -12.36
N VAL A 168 -4.18 17.17 -12.08
CA VAL A 168 -4.15 16.43 -10.82
C VAL A 168 -2.74 16.43 -10.26
N VAL A 169 -2.61 16.56 -8.95
CA VAL A 169 -1.37 16.27 -8.21
C VAL A 169 -1.62 15.06 -7.32
N VAL A 170 -0.80 14.01 -7.42
CA VAL A 170 -0.90 12.81 -6.60
C VAL A 170 0.36 12.65 -5.74
N HIS A 171 0.19 12.52 -4.43
CA HIS A 171 1.25 12.09 -3.51
C HIS A 171 0.69 11.02 -2.57
N LEU A 172 0.80 9.76 -3.01
CA LEU A 172 0.36 8.58 -2.26
C LEU A 172 1.43 7.50 -2.40
N GLY A 173 1.81 6.85 -1.31
CA GLY A 173 2.83 5.80 -1.33
C GLY A 173 3.49 5.58 0.02
N ASN A 174 3.39 6.55 0.94
CA ASN A 174 3.95 6.41 2.28
C ASN A 174 3.31 5.29 3.10
N ASN A 175 2.07 4.92 2.75
CA ASN A 175 1.23 3.93 3.44
C ASN A 175 0.98 2.68 2.59
N TYR A 176 1.81 2.41 1.58
CA TYR A 176 1.61 1.26 0.69
C TYR A 176 1.53 -0.07 1.47
N ILE A 177 0.59 -0.93 1.05
CA ILE A 177 0.45 -2.31 1.52
C ILE A 177 0.63 -3.22 0.31
N GLU A 178 1.62 -4.09 0.39
CA GLU A 178 1.92 -5.05 -0.67
C GLU A 178 0.71 -5.94 -0.96
N GLY A 179 0.32 -6.01 -2.24
CA GLY A 179 -0.78 -6.86 -2.71
C GLY A 179 -2.19 -6.34 -2.44
N GLU A 180 -2.40 -5.23 -1.72
CA GLU A 180 -3.75 -4.73 -1.36
C GLU A 180 -4.63 -4.41 -2.60
N ARG A 181 -4.01 -4.11 -3.74
CA ARG A 181 -4.68 -3.92 -5.04
C ARG A 181 -3.66 -4.15 -6.16
N GLY A 182 -3.03 -5.32 -6.15
CA GLY A 182 -1.85 -5.58 -7.00
C GLY A 182 -0.59 -4.88 -6.51
N ASP A 183 0.46 -4.93 -7.33
CA ASP A 183 1.69 -4.20 -7.06
C ASP A 183 1.51 -2.67 -7.25
N TYR A 184 2.45 -1.88 -6.76
CA TYR A 184 2.32 -0.42 -6.84
C TYR A 184 2.31 0.09 -8.30
N ALA A 185 3.03 -0.57 -9.22
CA ALA A 185 3.08 -0.15 -10.62
C ALA A 185 1.71 -0.32 -11.33
N SER A 186 1.04 -1.44 -11.11
CA SER A 186 -0.31 -1.70 -11.61
C SER A 186 -1.35 -0.75 -11.01
N GLN A 187 -1.19 -0.34 -9.75
CA GLN A 187 -2.02 0.70 -9.15
C GLN A 187 -1.82 2.08 -9.81
N ILE A 188 -0.59 2.44 -10.20
CA ILE A 188 -0.36 3.66 -10.98
C ILE A 188 -1.09 3.58 -12.33
N ASP A 189 -0.96 2.46 -13.05
CA ASP A 189 -1.60 2.31 -14.36
C ASP A 189 -3.13 2.33 -14.26
N GLU A 190 -3.70 1.78 -13.21
CA GLU A 190 -5.13 1.87 -12.92
C GLU A 190 -5.56 3.32 -12.63
N ALA A 191 -4.83 4.04 -11.77
CA ALA A 191 -5.09 5.45 -11.49
C ALA A 191 -4.99 6.31 -12.77
N MET A 192 -3.95 6.09 -13.58
CA MET A 192 -3.75 6.83 -14.82
C MET A 192 -4.80 6.51 -15.89
N THR A 193 -5.39 5.32 -15.87
CA THR A 193 -6.55 5.00 -16.72
C THR A 193 -7.77 5.85 -16.33
N VAL A 194 -8.02 6.07 -15.04
CA VAL A 194 -9.07 6.99 -14.57
C VAL A 194 -8.79 8.44 -14.98
N LEU A 195 -7.50 8.80 -15.12
CA LEU A 195 -7.02 10.13 -15.46
C LEU A 195 -6.61 10.30 -16.94
N ALA A 196 -7.02 9.38 -17.81
CA ALA A 196 -6.55 9.36 -19.21
C ALA A 196 -6.91 10.62 -20.00
N ASP A 197 -8.01 11.29 -19.63
CA ASP A 197 -8.50 12.53 -20.23
C ASP A 197 -8.09 13.80 -19.45
N VAL A 198 -7.32 13.65 -18.36
CA VAL A 198 -6.75 14.79 -17.63
C VAL A 198 -5.50 15.28 -18.35
N PRO A 199 -5.43 16.56 -18.75
CA PRO A 199 -4.29 17.10 -19.50
C PRO A 199 -2.95 16.98 -18.78
N ARG A 200 -2.92 17.18 -17.45
CA ARG A 200 -1.69 17.17 -16.65
C ARG A 200 -1.86 16.34 -15.39
N VAL A 201 -1.06 15.29 -15.23
CA VAL A 201 -0.95 14.55 -13.97
C VAL A 201 0.45 14.74 -13.41
N VAL A 202 0.56 15.41 -12.27
CA VAL A 202 1.82 15.53 -11.54
C VAL A 202 1.84 14.46 -10.46
N TRP A 203 2.76 13.51 -10.57
CA TRP A 203 2.97 12.50 -9.55
C TRP A 203 4.21 12.83 -8.74
N VAL A 204 4.04 12.92 -7.42
CA VAL A 204 5.11 13.32 -6.51
C VAL A 204 5.70 12.07 -5.86
N THR A 205 7.01 11.89 -5.97
CA THR A 205 7.71 10.78 -5.30
C THR A 205 7.66 10.95 -3.78
N VAL A 206 7.75 9.85 -3.03
CA VAL A 206 7.78 9.86 -1.57
C VAL A 206 9.21 9.88 -1.02
N SER A 207 9.37 10.12 0.28
CA SER A 207 10.69 10.02 0.94
C SER A 207 11.17 8.57 1.03
N GLU A 208 12.44 8.31 0.69
CA GLU A 208 13.03 6.98 0.54
C GLU A 208 13.58 6.36 1.84
N VAL A 209 12.88 6.56 2.96
CA VAL A 209 13.27 6.04 4.30
C VAL A 209 13.16 4.51 4.43
N SER A 210 12.72 3.80 3.39
CA SER A 210 12.66 2.34 3.34
C SER A 210 12.84 1.81 1.92
N ASP A 211 13.22 0.55 1.80
CA ASP A 211 13.41 -0.15 0.51
C ASP A 211 12.11 -0.19 -0.30
N SER A 212 10.99 -0.42 0.37
CA SER A 212 9.66 -0.37 -0.25
C SER A 212 9.39 1.01 -0.87
N ARG A 213 9.74 2.11 -0.19
CA ARG A 213 9.56 3.47 -0.74
C ARG A 213 10.49 3.77 -1.90
N ARG A 214 11.71 3.20 -1.92
CA ARG A 214 12.58 3.26 -3.11
C ARG A 214 11.96 2.57 -4.31
N GLN A 215 11.41 1.37 -4.12
CA GLN A 215 10.72 0.62 -5.19
C GLN A 215 9.47 1.35 -5.69
N ILE A 216 8.70 1.97 -4.80
CA ILE A 216 7.57 2.85 -5.15
C ILE A 216 8.02 3.99 -6.06
N ASN A 217 9.11 4.69 -5.71
CA ASN A 217 9.59 5.79 -6.53
C ASN A 217 10.15 5.34 -7.88
N VAL A 218 10.76 4.14 -7.96
CA VAL A 218 11.12 3.54 -9.26
C VAL A 218 9.87 3.36 -10.11
N ALA A 219 8.80 2.78 -9.57
CA ALA A 219 7.55 2.61 -10.30
C ALA A 219 6.93 3.96 -10.74
N ILE A 220 7.01 5.01 -9.91
CA ILE A 220 6.55 6.36 -10.27
C ILE A 220 7.35 6.92 -11.45
N ARG A 221 8.68 6.81 -11.41
CA ARG A 221 9.56 7.31 -12.49
C ARG A 221 9.34 6.54 -13.79
N ASP A 222 9.21 5.22 -13.72
CA ASP A 222 8.96 4.36 -14.88
C ASP A 222 7.60 4.63 -15.53
N ALA A 223 6.56 4.92 -14.73
CA ALA A 223 5.22 5.19 -15.24
C ALA A 223 5.15 6.45 -16.11
N ALA A 224 5.97 7.48 -15.84
CA ALA A 224 6.02 8.69 -16.67
C ALA A 224 6.54 8.43 -18.10
N ALA A 225 7.29 7.34 -18.33
CA ALA A 225 7.65 6.90 -19.67
C ALA A 225 6.48 6.23 -20.41
N ARG A 226 5.49 5.71 -19.68
CA ARG A 226 4.31 5.02 -20.24
C ARG A 226 3.11 5.95 -20.44
N TRP A 227 3.00 7.00 -19.62
CA TRP A 227 1.87 7.93 -19.60
C TRP A 227 2.29 9.35 -20.01
N PRO A 228 1.98 9.79 -21.25
CA PRO A 228 2.50 11.05 -21.78
C PRO A 228 1.94 12.30 -21.09
N ASN A 229 0.79 12.20 -20.42
CA ASN A 229 0.22 13.28 -19.61
C ASN A 229 0.75 13.30 -18.16
N MET A 230 1.58 12.33 -17.78
CA MET A 230 2.18 12.24 -16.44
C MET A 230 3.55 12.92 -16.41
N ARG A 231 3.78 13.74 -15.38
CA ARG A 231 5.09 14.33 -15.05
C ARG A 231 5.44 14.02 -13.60
N VAL A 232 6.72 13.78 -13.32
CA VAL A 232 7.17 13.47 -11.96
C VAL A 232 7.72 14.73 -11.29
N ALA A 233 7.15 15.07 -10.13
CA ALA A 233 7.77 15.98 -9.18
C ALA A 233 8.66 15.16 -8.25
N ASP A 234 9.95 15.03 -8.59
CA ASP A 234 10.89 14.13 -7.91
C ASP A 234 11.39 14.74 -6.58
N TRP A 235 10.54 14.63 -5.56
CA TRP A 235 10.77 15.09 -4.18
C TRP A 235 11.84 14.27 -3.43
N ALA A 236 11.97 12.98 -3.75
CA ALA A 236 12.88 12.06 -3.06
C ALA A 236 14.35 12.57 -3.00
N PRO A 237 14.98 13.02 -4.10
CA PRO A 237 16.32 13.57 -4.04
C PRO A 237 16.39 14.91 -3.28
N VAL A 238 15.31 15.71 -3.27
CA VAL A 238 15.27 16.99 -2.54
C VAL A 238 15.34 16.76 -1.03
N ILE A 239 14.45 15.90 -0.50
CA ILE A 239 14.44 15.60 0.95
C ILE A 239 15.68 14.82 1.40
N ALA A 240 16.28 14.02 0.51
CA ALA A 240 17.54 13.34 0.80
C ALA A 240 18.72 14.33 0.93
N ALA A 241 18.76 15.36 0.07
CA ALA A 241 19.78 16.41 0.14
C ALA A 241 19.57 17.37 1.32
N GLU A 242 18.31 17.58 1.73
CA GLU A 242 17.92 18.55 2.75
C GLU A 242 17.06 17.86 3.85
N PRO A 243 17.65 17.02 4.72
CA PRO A 243 16.89 16.23 5.70
C PRO A 243 16.11 17.10 6.71
N GLY A 244 16.52 18.36 6.93
CA GLY A 244 15.81 19.32 7.79
C GLY A 244 14.44 19.77 7.26
N LEU A 245 14.07 19.38 6.04
CA LEU A 245 12.74 19.60 5.48
C LEU A 245 11.66 18.70 6.11
N ALA A 246 12.04 17.68 6.90
CA ALA A 246 11.11 16.85 7.65
C ALA A 246 11.56 16.64 9.11
N TRP A 247 10.61 16.39 10.01
CA TRP A 247 10.91 16.09 11.41
C TRP A 247 11.35 14.64 11.62
N ASP A 248 10.79 13.71 10.86
CA ASP A 248 10.98 12.26 11.00
C ASP A 248 11.37 11.60 9.67
N GLY A 249 11.91 12.38 8.75
CA GLY A 249 12.27 11.95 7.40
C GLY A 249 11.10 11.90 6.42
N MET A 250 9.84 12.17 6.83
CA MET A 250 8.72 12.30 5.88
C MET A 250 7.72 13.42 6.22
N HIS A 251 7.38 13.66 7.48
CA HIS A 251 6.43 14.70 7.86
C HIS A 251 7.13 16.06 7.82
N LEU A 252 6.57 16.96 7.00
CA LEU A 252 7.27 18.15 6.51
C LEU A 252 7.24 19.31 7.50
N THR A 253 8.42 19.88 7.77
CA THR A 253 8.57 21.17 8.45
C THR A 253 7.88 22.29 7.66
N PRO A 254 7.65 23.49 8.24
CA PRO A 254 7.12 24.62 7.49
C PRO A 254 7.94 24.95 6.23
N GLU A 255 9.26 24.79 6.28
CA GLU A 255 10.13 24.94 5.12
C GLU A 255 9.94 23.79 4.11
N GLY A 256 9.90 22.54 4.56
CA GLY A 256 9.63 21.39 3.68
C GLY A 256 8.30 21.51 2.92
N ARG A 257 7.26 22.04 3.57
CA ARG A 257 5.96 22.30 2.95
C ARG A 257 6.03 23.36 1.85
N ARG A 258 6.82 24.41 2.04
CA ARG A 258 7.09 25.40 0.98
C ARG A 258 7.87 24.78 -0.16
N ARG A 259 8.96 24.08 0.15
CA ARG A 259 9.86 23.48 -0.83
C ARG A 259 9.16 22.47 -1.74
N ILE A 260 8.34 21.58 -1.18
CA ILE A 260 7.57 20.62 -1.99
C ILE A 260 6.49 21.31 -2.82
N ALA A 261 5.84 22.36 -2.29
CA ALA A 261 4.84 23.13 -3.02
C ALA A 261 5.45 23.87 -4.23
N GLU A 262 6.65 24.43 -4.07
CA GLU A 262 7.42 25.04 -5.17
C GLU A 262 7.79 24.02 -6.24
N LEU A 263 8.25 22.83 -5.85
CA LEU A 263 8.56 21.74 -6.77
C LEU A 263 7.32 21.33 -7.58
N ILE A 264 6.16 21.23 -6.93
CA ILE A 264 4.87 20.93 -7.58
C ILE A 264 4.51 22.05 -8.57
N ALA A 265 4.60 23.32 -8.16
CA ALA A 265 4.31 24.46 -9.02
C ALA A 265 5.21 24.50 -10.27
N GLN A 266 6.50 24.25 -10.10
CA GLN A 266 7.46 24.16 -11.21
C GLN A 266 7.13 23.00 -12.16
N THR A 267 6.72 21.85 -11.61
CA THR A 267 6.40 20.65 -12.41
C THR A 267 5.07 20.80 -13.15
N LEU A 268 4.07 21.39 -12.50
CA LEU A 268 2.73 21.63 -13.05
C LEU A 268 2.75 22.71 -14.14
N GLY A 269 3.57 23.75 -13.93
CA GLY A 269 3.69 24.90 -14.82
C GLY A 269 2.52 25.89 -14.70
N PRO A 270 2.55 26.96 -15.50
CA PRO A 270 1.50 27.99 -15.49
C PRO A 270 0.19 27.45 -16.08
N VAL A 271 -0.89 28.17 -15.81
CA VAL A 271 -2.18 27.96 -16.49
C VAL A 271 -2.05 28.26 -17.99
N VAL A 272 -2.78 27.56 -18.86
CA VAL A 272 -2.78 27.93 -20.28
C VAL A 272 -3.70 29.13 -20.47
N ALA A 273 -3.14 30.23 -20.97
CA ALA A 273 -3.90 31.42 -21.34
C ALA A 273 -5.08 31.07 -22.29
N PRO A 274 -6.21 31.80 -22.19
CA PRO A 274 -7.44 31.54 -22.93
C PRO A 274 -7.25 31.28 -24.43
#